data_AF-A0A7Y3B8I5-F1
#
_entry.id   AF-A0A7Y3B8I5-F1
#
_cell.length_a   1.000
_cell.length_b   1.000
_cell.length_c   1.000
_cell.angle_alpha   90.00
_cell.angle_beta   90.00
_cell.angle_gamma   90.00
#
_symmetry.space_group_name_H-M   'P 1'
#
loop_
_entity.id
_entity.type
_entity.pdbx_description
1 polymer ?
#
loop_
_entity_poly.entity_id
_entity_poly.type
_entity_poly.pdbx_seq_one_letter_code
_entity_poly.pdbx_strand_id
1 'polypeptide(L)' 'MKEYRVLKPKLGWKDTAKKMEEFLNMNAKEGWSLHSINTHQHGILNVVFEREKYR' A
#
# COMPACT_ATOMS: atom_id res chain seq x y z
N MET A 1 -18.31 -5.09 6.56
CA MET A 1 -18.34 -4.13 5.42
C MET A 1 -16.91 -3.89 4.97
N LYS A 2 -16.62 -3.82 3.66
CA LYS A 2 -15.25 -3.59 3.19
C LYS A 2 -14.87 -2.11 3.30
N GLU A 3 -13.67 -1.86 3.79
CA GLU A 3 -13.04 -0.54 3.79
C GLU A 3 -11.82 -0.56 2.88
N TYR A 4 -11.66 0.51 2.12
CA TYR A 4 -10.56 0.68 1.16
C TYR A 4 -9.74 1.90 1.52
N ARG A 5 -8.41 1.78 1.39
CA ARG A 5 -7.47 2.89 1.54
C ARG A 5 -6.55 2.91 0.34
N VAL A 6 -6.44 4.08 -0.30
CA VAL A 6 -5.53 4.29 -1.44
C VAL A 6 -4.40 5.20 -0.99
N LEU A 7 -3.17 4.72 -1.10
CA LEU A 7 -1.98 5.44 -0.66
C LEU A 7 -0.93 5.50 -1.77
N LYS A 8 -0.20 6.62 -1.81
CA LYS A 8 1.00 6.76 -2.64
C LYS A 8 2.24 6.58 -1.76
N PRO A 9 2.98 5.47 -1.85
CA PRO A 9 4.15 5.25 -1.02
C PRO A 9 5.30 6.18 -1.43
N LYS A 10 6.00 6.73 -0.44
CA LYS A 10 7.16 7.60 -0.64
C LYS A 10 8.44 6.76 -0.64
N LEU A 11 8.74 6.12 -1.77
CA LEU A 11 9.80 5.11 -1.86
C LEU A 11 11.21 5.68 -2.04
N GLY A 12 11.37 6.98 -2.32
CA GLY A 12 12.67 7.59 -2.59
C GLY A 12 13.41 6.93 -3.78
N TRP A 13 14.68 7.30 -3.99
CA TRP A 13 15.48 6.84 -5.14
C TRP A 13 16.48 5.72 -4.79
N LYS A 14 16.68 5.46 -3.48
CA LYS A 14 17.54 4.39 -2.95
C LYS A 14 16.71 3.50 -2.03
N ASP A 15 17.04 2.21 -2.02
CA ASP A 15 16.41 1.18 -1.20
C ASP A 15 14.89 1.07 -1.42
N THR A 16 14.43 1.35 -2.65
CA THR A 16 13.02 1.40 -3.02
C THR A 16 12.27 0.12 -2.66
N ALA A 17 12.88 -1.05 -2.92
CA ALA A 17 12.29 -2.35 -2.57
C ALA A 17 12.11 -2.52 -1.06
N LYS A 18 13.15 -2.21 -0.27
CA LYS A 18 13.10 -2.30 1.20
C LYS A 18 12.06 -1.34 1.79
N LYS A 19 12.01 -0.10 1.31
CA LYS A 19 11.01 0.88 1.74
C LYS A 19 9.59 0.48 1.38
N MET A 20 9.43 -0.20 0.23
CA MET A 20 8.13 -0.74 -0.17
C MET A 20 7.71 -1.87 0.77
N GLU A 21 8.62 -2.77 1.12
CA GLU A 21 8.37 -3.83 2.10
C GLU A 21 7.99 -3.25 3.48
N GLU A 22 8.76 -2.27 3.97
CA GLU A 22 8.46 -1.57 5.23
C GLU A 22 7.07 -0.89 5.19
N PHE A 23 6.74 -0.24 4.08
CA PHE A 23 5.43 0.39 3.88
C PHE A 23 4.28 -0.63 3.90
N LEU A 24 4.43 -1.76 3.21
CA LEU A 24 3.42 -2.82 3.19
C LEU A 24 3.25 -3.43 4.59
N ASN A 25 4.36 -3.74 5.26
CA ASN A 25 4.36 -4.34 6.59
C ASN A 25 3.74 -3.42 7.65
N MET A 26 3.96 -2.10 7.56
CA MET A 26 3.32 -1.13 8.46
C MET A 26 1.79 -1.15 8.32
N ASN A 27 1.28 -1.18 7.09
CA ASN A 27 -0.17 -1.26 6.86
C ASN A 27 -0.74 -2.63 7.27
N ALA A 28 0.01 -3.71 7.06
CA ALA A 28 -0.39 -5.05 7.53
C ALA A 28 -0.54 -5.12 9.06
N LYS A 29 0.34 -4.46 9.81
CA LYS A 29 0.22 -4.35 11.29
C LYS A 29 -1.02 -3.59 11.74
N GLU A 30 -1.49 -2.63 10.95
CA GLU A 30 -2.75 -1.92 11.18
C GLU A 30 -4.00 -2.75 10.79
N GLY A 31 -3.82 -3.98 10.33
CA GLY A 31 -4.90 -4.89 9.92
C GLY A 31 -5.38 -4.69 8.49
N TRP A 32 -4.62 -3.97 7.65
CA TRP A 32 -4.92 -3.83 6.23
C TRP A 32 -4.30 -4.94 5.40
N SER A 33 -5.03 -5.44 4.42
CA SER A 33 -4.53 -6.38 3.43
C SER A 33 -4.28 -5.68 2.09
N LEU A 34 -3.19 -6.04 1.40
CA LEU A 34 -2.90 -5.50 0.08
C LEU A 34 -3.94 -6.01 -0.92
N HIS A 35 -4.58 -5.11 -1.65
CA HIS A 35 -5.56 -5.44 -2.68
C HIS A 35 -4.96 -5.29 -4.10
N SER A 36 -4.37 -4.14 -4.41
CA SER A 36 -3.73 -3.92 -5.72
C SER A 36 -2.62 -2.88 -5.67
N ILE A 37 -1.72 -2.95 -6.66
CA ILE A 37 -0.67 -1.96 -6.90
C ILE A 37 -0.84 -1.48 -8.33
N ASN A 38 -1.16 -0.20 -8.50
CA ASN A 38 -1.37 0.43 -9.80
C ASN A 38 -0.16 1.28 -10.16
N THR A 39 0.47 0.97 -11.29
CA THR A 39 1.51 1.78 -11.91
C THR A 39 0.88 2.58 -13.06
N HIS A 40 0.64 3.88 -12.84
CA HIS A 40 0.20 4.75 -13.94
C HIS A 40 1.38 5.10 -14.86
N GLN A 41 1.06 5.43 -16.12
CA GLN A 41 2.01 5.73 -17.20
C GLN A 41 3.06 6.81 -16.87
N HIS A 42 2.84 7.64 -15.84
CA HIS A 42 3.79 8.66 -15.37
C HIS A 42 4.60 8.25 -14.12
N GLY A 43 4.77 6.95 -13.86
CA GLY A 43 5.55 6.45 -12.72
C GLY A 43 4.89 6.68 -11.35
N ILE A 44 3.59 7.02 -11.34
CA ILE A 44 2.83 7.17 -10.10
C ILE A 44 2.41 5.77 -9.64
N LEU A 45 2.97 5.35 -8.51
CA LEU A 45 2.59 4.14 -7.81
C LEU A 45 1.46 4.43 -6.83
N ASN A 46 0.29 3.84 -7.05
CA ASN A 46 -0.82 3.85 -6.09
C ASN A 46 -0.98 2.44 -5.52
N VAL A 47 -1.05 2.34 -4.20
CA VAL A 47 -1.25 1.09 -3.48
C VAL A 47 -2.63 1.12 -2.85
N VAL A 48 -3.44 0.11 -3.15
CA VAL A 48 -4.78 -0.06 -2.62
C VAL A 48 -4.74 -1.13 -1.55
N PHE A 49 -5.19 -0.78 -0.36
CA PHE A 49 -5.42 -1.68 0.75
C PHE A 49 -6.91 -1.90 0.97
N GLU A 50 -7.26 -3.10 1.40
CA GLU A 50 -8.61 -3.51 1.79
C GLU A 50 -8.56 -4.02 3.24
N ARG A 51 -9.58 -3.71 4.04
CA ARG A 51 -9.82 -4.36 5.33
C ARG A 51 -11.30 -4.61 5.54
N GLU A 52 -11.61 -5.57 6.40
CA GLU A 52 -12.97 -5.81 6.83
C GLU A 52 -13.30 -4.96 8.06
N LYS A 53 -14.23 -4.01 7.89
CA LYS A 53 -14.88 -3.33 9.00
C LYS A 53 -15.90 -4.30 9.59
N TYR A 54 -15.82 -4.51 10.90
CA TYR A 54 -16.54 -5.51 11.69
C TYR A 54 -15.94 -6.92 11.55
N ARG A 55 -15.09 -7.27 12.50
CA ARG A 55 -14.71 -8.64 12.82
C ARG A 55 -15.29 -8.99 14.18
#